data_AF-A0A921CJB0-F1
#
_entry.id   AF-A0A921CJB0-F1
#
_cell.length_a   1.000
_cell.length_b   1.000
_cell.length_c   1.000
_cell.angle_alpha   90.00
_cell.angle_beta   90.00
_cell.angle_gamma   90.00
#
_symmetry.space_group_name_H-M   'P 1'
#
loop_
_entity.id
_entity.type
_entity.pdbx_description
1 polymer ?
#
loop_
_entity_poly.entity_id
_entity_poly.type
_entity_poly.pdbx_seq_one_letter_code
_entity_poly.pdbx_strand_id
1 'polypeptide(L)'
;MSVELEWRFDEETPDEPGGEERGPGRSPWCLWLGLVGMALLLAVAGLYAWWRVRSKALIPVEAEVQAVAQLELRALAEGDTALYLSLQDDADSTWKRIQEVRAGDNDFLPPPLPGLTATAVLSVEKARVVGDMARVEVVRMAGLPGGEVAPFRAVRFYRRSADGRWLHT
;
A
#
# COMPACT_ATOMS: atom_id res chain seq x y z
N MET A 1 37.35 -69.73 21.20
CA MET A 1 37.35 -70.78 20.17
C MET A 1 36.39 -70.33 19.08
N SER A 2 36.90 -70.18 17.86
CA SER A 2 36.20 -69.74 16.67
C SER A 2 35.34 -70.87 16.11
N VAL A 3 34.04 -70.61 15.93
CA VAL A 3 33.13 -71.55 15.24
C VAL A 3 33.04 -71.09 13.79
N GLU A 4 33.57 -71.92 12.90
CA GLU A 4 33.47 -71.76 11.45
C GLU A 4 32.04 -72.11 11.00
N LEU A 5 31.37 -71.17 10.32
CA LEU A 5 30.06 -71.38 9.72
C LEU A 5 30.25 -71.70 8.24
N GLU A 6 30.13 -72.98 7.92
CA GLU A 6 30.12 -73.57 6.59
C GLU A 6 28.81 -73.18 5.87
N TRP A 7 28.91 -72.35 4.83
CA TRP A 7 27.78 -71.99 3.98
C TRP A 7 27.54 -73.09 2.94
N ARG A 8 26.46 -73.85 3.09
CA ARG A 8 25.99 -74.80 2.09
C ARG A 8 24.93 -74.10 1.22
N PHE A 9 25.26 -73.86 -0.04
CA PHE A 9 24.32 -73.38 -1.06
C PHE A 9 23.50 -74.58 -1.54
N ASP A 10 22.18 -74.54 -1.35
CA ASP A 10 21.26 -75.42 -2.07
C ASP A 10 20.62 -74.57 -3.17
N GLU A 11 21.03 -74.84 -4.41
CA GLU A 11 20.46 -74.32 -5.65
C GLU A 11 19.16 -75.08 -5.93
N GLU A 12 18.01 -74.47 -5.67
CA GLU A 12 16.76 -74.89 -6.31
C GLU A 12 16.02 -73.64 -6.83
N THR A 13 16.33 -73.30 -8.08
CA THR A 13 15.70 -72.26 -8.88
C THR A 13 14.36 -72.76 -9.45
N PRO A 14 13.24 -72.05 -9.26
CA PRO A 14 12.12 -72.12 -10.18
C PRO A 14 12.20 -70.96 -11.19
N ASP A 15 12.10 -71.32 -12.45
CA ASP A 15 12.16 -70.46 -13.63
C ASP A 15 11.33 -69.16 -13.54
N GLU A 16 11.92 -68.06 -14.00
CA GLU A 16 11.20 -66.82 -14.31
C GLU A 16 10.20 -67.04 -15.46
N PRO A 17 8.97 -66.53 -15.36
CA PRO A 17 8.20 -66.19 -16.54
C PRO A 17 8.22 -64.67 -16.74
N GLY A 18 8.84 -64.27 -17.84
CA GLY A 18 8.34 -63.19 -18.68
C GLY A 18 8.63 -61.77 -18.22
N GLY A 19 9.55 -61.12 -18.93
CA GLY A 19 9.78 -59.69 -18.81
C GLY A 19 8.50 -58.87 -19.04
N GLU A 20 8.19 -58.04 -18.05
CA GLU A 20 7.59 -56.75 -18.29
C GLU A 20 8.64 -55.71 -17.88
N GLU A 21 9.19 -55.00 -18.86
CA GLU A 21 9.91 -53.76 -18.63
C GLU A 21 8.95 -52.77 -17.94
N ARG A 22 8.92 -52.80 -16.61
CA ARG A 22 8.30 -51.74 -15.81
C ARG A 22 9.19 -50.51 -15.96
N GLY A 23 8.93 -49.72 -17.00
CA GLY A 23 9.40 -48.35 -17.10
C GLY A 23 9.15 -47.65 -15.75
N PRO A 24 10.03 -46.72 -15.34
CA PRO A 24 10.06 -46.22 -13.97
C PRO A 24 8.69 -45.68 -13.58
N GLY A 25 7.97 -46.47 -12.76
CA GLY A 25 6.63 -46.14 -12.30
C GLY A 25 6.72 -44.86 -11.49
N ARG A 26 6.32 -43.75 -12.10
CA ARG A 26 6.20 -42.46 -11.41
C ARG A 26 5.31 -42.68 -10.21
N SER A 27 5.91 -42.61 -9.01
CA SER A 27 5.18 -42.74 -7.75
C SER A 27 3.99 -41.78 -7.76
N PRO A 28 2.76 -42.23 -7.42
CA PRO A 28 1.59 -41.36 -7.38
C PRO A 28 1.83 -40.16 -6.45
N TRP A 29 2.69 -40.32 -5.43
CA TRP A 29 3.14 -39.25 -4.55
C TRP A 29 3.91 -38.13 -5.26
N CYS A 30 4.75 -38.46 -6.25
CA CYS A 30 5.45 -37.46 -7.05
C CYS A 30 4.49 -36.66 -7.95
N LEU A 31 3.44 -37.32 -8.47
CA LEU A 31 2.39 -36.65 -9.23
C LEU A 31 1.56 -35.71 -8.33
N TRP A 32 1.21 -36.14 -7.12
CA TRP A 32 0.52 -35.30 -6.13
C TRP A 32 1.36 -34.09 -5.70
N LEU A 33 2.65 -34.27 -5.41
CA LEU A 33 3.55 -33.16 -5.10
C LEU A 33 3.68 -32.18 -6.29
N GLY A 34 3.74 -32.69 -7.52
CA GLY A 34 3.73 -31.87 -8.72
C GLY A 34 2.44 -31.04 -8.87
N LEU A 35 1.27 -31.65 -8.61
CA LEU A 35 -0.02 -30.97 -8.67
C LEU A 35 -0.16 -29.90 -7.58
N VAL A 36 0.28 -30.20 -6.35
CA VAL A 36 0.28 -29.22 -5.24
C VAL A 36 1.24 -28.06 -5.53
N GLY A 37 2.45 -28.36 -6.03
CA GLY A 37 3.40 -27.34 -6.46
C GLY A 37 2.84 -26.44 -7.57
N MET A 38 2.17 -27.02 -8.56
CA MET A 38 1.52 -26.27 -9.63
C MET A 38 0.36 -25.42 -9.10
N ALA A 39 -0.47 -25.95 -8.21
CA ALA A 39 -1.55 -25.20 -7.57
C ALA A 39 -1.02 -24.01 -6.75
N LEU A 40 0.09 -24.20 -6.02
CA LEU A 40 0.75 -23.13 -5.28
C LEU A 40 1.28 -22.05 -6.23
N LEU A 41 1.93 -22.45 -7.32
CA LEU A 41 2.44 -21.51 -8.33
C LEU A 41 1.30 -20.69 -8.96
N LEU A 42 0.17 -21.32 -9.27
CA LEU A 42 -1.01 -20.64 -9.79
C LEU A 42 -1.61 -19.68 -8.76
N ALA A 43 -1.66 -20.06 -7.48
CA ALA A 43 -2.13 -19.20 -6.41
C ALA A 43 -1.24 -17.96 -6.24
N VAL A 44 0.08 -18.14 -6.24
CA VAL A 44 1.06 -17.04 -6.15
C VAL A 44 0.97 -16.13 -7.39
N ALA A 45 0.90 -16.71 -8.58
CA ALA A 45 0.76 -15.95 -9.83
C ALA A 45 -0.57 -15.16 -9.87
N GLY A 46 -1.66 -15.77 -9.43
CA GLY A 46 -2.98 -15.14 -9.33
C GLY A 46 -2.99 -13.99 -8.32
N LEU A 47 -2.41 -14.19 -7.14
CA LEU A 47 -2.27 -13.16 -6.12
C LEU A 47 -1.41 -11.98 -6.62
N TYR A 48 -0.29 -12.28 -7.29
CA TYR A 48 0.58 -11.26 -7.87
C TYR A 48 -0.13 -10.47 -8.98
N ALA A 49 -0.85 -11.15 -9.89
CA ALA A 49 -1.60 -10.49 -10.95
C ALA A 49 -2.70 -9.59 -10.38
N TRP A 50 -3.46 -10.08 -9.39
CA TRP A 50 -4.48 -9.31 -8.69
C TRP A 50 -3.87 -8.08 -8.00
N TRP A 51 -2.79 -8.26 -7.25
CA TRP A 51 -2.08 -7.17 -6.58
C TRP A 51 -1.59 -6.13 -7.60
N ARG A 52 -1.00 -6.57 -8.71
CA ARG A 52 -0.50 -5.69 -9.77
C ARG A 52 -1.60 -4.86 -10.42
N VAL A 53 -2.75 -5.47 -10.71
CA VAL A 53 -3.93 -4.77 -11.26
C VAL A 53 -4.47 -3.77 -10.24
N ARG A 54 -4.61 -4.18 -8.98
CA ARG A 54 -5.05 -3.33 -7.87
C ARG A 54 -4.13 -2.12 -7.68
N SER A 55 -2.81 -2.34 -7.67
CA SER A 55 -1.82 -1.27 -7.55
C SER A 55 -1.85 -0.31 -8.74
N LYS A 56 -1.96 -0.82 -9.97
CA LYS A 56 -2.11 0.03 -11.17
C LYS A 56 -3.36 0.88 -11.14
N ALA A 57 -4.46 0.37 -10.58
CA ALA A 57 -5.70 1.14 -10.42
C ALA A 57 -5.61 2.20 -9.30
N LEU A 58 -4.78 1.98 -8.28
CA LEU A 58 -4.60 2.94 -7.17
C LEU A 58 -3.69 4.11 -7.53
N ILE A 59 -2.62 3.87 -8.29
CA ILE A 59 -1.65 4.91 -8.68
C ILE A 59 -2.30 6.18 -9.25
N PRO A 60 -3.24 6.12 -10.22
CA PRO A 60 -3.85 7.33 -10.76
C PRO A 60 -4.71 8.06 -9.74
N VAL A 61 -5.42 7.35 -8.87
CA VAL A 61 -6.28 7.95 -7.83
C VAL A 61 -5.43 8.58 -6.73
N GLU A 62 -4.35 7.93 -6.31
CA GLU A 62 -3.38 8.51 -5.37
C GLU A 62 -2.73 9.77 -5.95
N ALA A 63 -2.40 9.77 -7.24
CA ALA A 63 -1.86 10.94 -7.92
C ALA A 63 -2.89 12.09 -8.03
N GLU A 64 -4.16 11.77 -8.27
CA GLU A 64 -5.25 12.74 -8.29
C GLU A 64 -5.40 13.44 -6.92
N VAL A 65 -5.47 12.67 -5.83
CA VAL A 65 -5.55 13.22 -4.47
C VAL A 65 -4.32 14.07 -4.15
N GLN A 66 -3.13 13.61 -4.55
CA GLN A 66 -1.90 14.37 -4.35
C GLN A 66 -1.93 15.70 -5.14
N ALA A 67 -2.47 15.71 -6.36
CA ALA A 67 -2.63 16.92 -7.16
C ALA A 67 -3.63 17.89 -6.53
N VAL A 68 -4.74 17.40 -5.99
CA VAL A 68 -5.71 18.22 -5.23
C VAL A 68 -5.05 18.84 -4.00
N ALA A 69 -4.28 18.06 -3.24
CA ALA A 69 -3.52 18.58 -2.09
C ALA A 69 -2.52 19.67 -2.49
N GLN A 70 -1.82 19.50 -3.60
CA GLN A 70 -0.91 20.53 -4.13
C GLN A 70 -1.65 21.77 -4.60
N LEU A 71 -2.79 21.61 -5.26
CA LEU A 71 -3.63 22.71 -5.73
C LEU A 71 -4.16 23.53 -4.57
N GLU A 72 -4.63 22.88 -3.51
CA GLU A 72 -5.09 23.53 -2.29
C GLU A 72 -3.96 24.36 -1.67
N LEU A 73 -2.77 23.79 -1.51
CA LEU A 73 -1.62 24.50 -0.95
C LEU A 73 -1.14 25.65 -1.82
N ARG A 74 -1.28 25.54 -3.15
CA ARG A 74 -0.99 26.63 -4.09
C ARG A 74 -2.03 27.75 -3.97
N ALA A 75 -3.32 27.41 -3.97
CA ALA A 75 -4.41 28.37 -3.77
C ALA A 75 -4.20 29.16 -2.47
N LEU A 76 -3.79 28.47 -1.40
CA LEU A 76 -3.41 29.08 -0.13
C LEU A 76 -2.21 30.03 -0.26
N ALA A 77 -1.15 29.63 -0.97
CA ALA A 77 0.03 30.46 -1.15
C ALA A 77 -0.23 31.71 -2.02
N GLU A 78 -1.15 31.61 -2.97
CA GLU A 78 -1.55 32.69 -3.89
C GLU A 78 -2.65 33.60 -3.29
N GLY A 79 -3.24 33.22 -2.15
CA GLY A 79 -4.34 33.94 -1.53
C GLY A 79 -5.68 33.78 -2.28
N ASP A 80 -5.83 32.74 -3.10
CA ASP A 80 -7.08 32.42 -3.78
C ASP A 80 -8.04 31.69 -2.84
N THR A 81 -8.70 32.47 -1.98
CA THR A 81 -9.68 31.98 -1.02
C THR A 81 -10.85 31.26 -1.69
N ALA A 82 -11.27 31.68 -2.88
CA ALA A 82 -12.39 31.07 -3.58
C ALA A 82 -12.05 29.65 -4.04
N LEU A 83 -10.88 29.47 -4.66
CA LEU A 83 -10.39 28.15 -5.02
C LEU A 83 -10.14 27.29 -3.78
N TYR A 84 -9.52 27.84 -2.74
CA TYR A 84 -9.26 27.13 -1.49
C TYR A 84 -10.54 26.56 -0.86
N LEU A 85 -11.57 27.38 -0.71
CA LEU A 85 -12.85 26.98 -0.13
C LEU A 85 -13.61 25.99 -1.02
N SER A 86 -13.45 26.06 -2.35
CA SER A 86 -14.08 25.11 -3.28
C SER A 86 -13.55 23.67 -3.17
N LEU A 87 -12.37 23.50 -2.56
CA LEU A 87 -11.73 22.21 -2.33
C LEU A 87 -12.05 21.62 -0.95
N GLN A 88 -12.82 22.33 -0.11
CA GLN A 88 -13.22 21.86 1.21
C GLN A 88 -14.51 21.04 1.13
N ASP A 89 -14.69 20.15 2.10
CA ASP A 89 -15.87 19.31 2.16
C ASP A 89 -17.13 20.09 2.61
N ASP A 90 -18.05 20.28 1.66
CA ASP A 90 -19.35 20.93 1.89
C ASP A 90 -20.32 20.08 2.72
N ALA A 91 -20.11 18.77 2.81
CA ALA A 91 -20.97 17.89 3.60
C ALA A 91 -20.68 17.97 5.11
N ASP A 92 -19.48 18.41 5.50
CA ASP A 92 -19.14 18.70 6.89
C ASP A 92 -19.18 20.21 7.15
N SER A 93 -20.33 20.68 7.64
CA SER A 93 -20.54 22.10 7.94
C SER A 93 -19.61 22.62 9.03
N THR A 94 -19.16 21.76 9.95
CA THR A 94 -18.25 22.17 11.04
C THR A 94 -16.86 22.39 10.49
N TRP A 95 -16.38 21.44 9.68
CA TRP A 95 -15.12 21.56 8.96
C TRP A 95 -15.10 22.81 8.08
N LYS A 96 -16.12 22.97 7.23
CA LYS A 96 -16.21 24.10 6.31
C LYS A 96 -16.15 25.44 7.03
N ARG A 97 -16.88 25.58 8.14
CA ARG A 97 -16.85 26.81 8.95
C ARG A 97 -15.47 27.10 9.52
N ILE A 98 -14.72 26.08 9.96
CA ILE A 98 -13.34 26.26 10.44
C ILE A 98 -12.44 26.77 9.31
N GLN A 99 -12.59 26.25 8.09
CA GLN A 99 -11.79 26.70 6.95
C GLN A 99 -12.17 28.10 6.47
N GLU A 100 -13.46 28.49 6.55
CA GLU A 100 -13.91 29.85 6.25
C GLU A 100 -13.27 30.87 7.19
N VAL A 101 -13.23 30.58 8.50
CA VAL A 101 -12.57 31.45 9.49
C VAL A 101 -11.08 31.57 9.19
N ARG A 102 -10.39 30.44 8.96
CA ARG A 102 -8.96 30.43 8.61
C ARG A 102 -8.67 31.21 7.33
N ALA A 103 -9.53 31.06 6.33
CA ALA A 103 -9.37 31.76 5.08
C ALA A 103 -9.55 33.28 5.22
N GLY A 104 -10.39 33.73 6.16
CA GLY A 104 -10.59 35.15 6.49
C GLY A 104 -9.45 35.77 7.31
N ASP A 105 -8.83 34.99 8.20
CA ASP A 105 -7.75 35.46 9.08
C ASP A 105 -6.38 35.52 8.38
N ASN A 106 -6.32 35.14 7.10
CA ASN A 106 -5.08 34.81 6.39
C ASN A 106 -4.19 33.79 7.14
N ASP A 107 -4.77 33.02 8.06
CA ASP A 107 -4.09 31.98 8.83
C ASP A 107 -4.24 30.66 8.09
N PHE A 108 -3.44 30.54 7.03
CA PHE A 108 -3.52 29.49 6.02
C PHE A 108 -2.69 28.23 6.38
N LEU A 109 -2.25 28.15 7.63
CA LEU A 109 -1.42 27.08 8.14
C LEU A 109 -2.23 26.29 9.18
N PRO A 110 -2.08 24.96 9.28
CA PRO A 110 -2.58 24.28 10.47
C PRO A 110 -1.95 25.00 11.66
N PRO A 111 -2.73 25.35 12.70
CA PRO A 111 -2.26 26.18 13.79
C PRO A 111 -0.93 25.62 14.25
N PRO A 112 0.10 26.46 14.38
CA PRO A 112 1.30 26.00 15.02
C PRO A 112 0.91 25.35 16.34
N LEU A 113 1.39 24.12 16.57
CA LEU A 113 1.44 23.57 17.91
C LEU A 113 2.00 24.70 18.81
N PRO A 114 1.43 24.93 20.01
CA PRO A 114 1.81 26.05 20.85
C PRO A 114 3.33 26.19 20.93
N GLY A 115 3.86 27.33 20.45
CA GLY A 115 5.31 27.59 20.38
C GLY A 115 5.94 27.61 18.98
N LEU A 116 5.21 27.25 17.91
CA LEU A 116 5.71 27.39 16.54
C LEU A 116 5.27 28.74 15.92
N THR A 117 6.13 29.44 15.17
CA THR A 117 5.89 30.86 14.80
C THR A 117 5.81 31.18 13.30
N ALA A 118 6.10 30.22 12.43
CA ALA A 118 5.79 30.29 11.00
C ALA A 118 5.86 28.88 10.43
N THR A 119 5.00 28.51 9.47
CA THR A 119 5.15 27.23 8.75
C THR A 119 5.19 27.40 7.23
N ALA A 120 6.20 26.81 6.58
CA ALA A 120 6.30 26.76 5.12
C ALA A 120 6.12 25.32 4.65
N VAL A 121 5.45 25.11 3.51
CA VAL A 121 5.32 23.76 2.91
C VAL A 121 6.65 23.39 2.26
N LEU A 122 7.20 22.23 2.64
CA LEU A 122 8.41 21.67 2.03
C LEU A 122 8.06 20.68 0.91
N SER A 123 7.18 19.73 1.21
CA SER A 123 6.77 18.69 0.25
C SER A 123 5.36 18.18 0.53
N VAL A 124 4.70 17.71 -0.53
CA VAL A 124 3.48 16.90 -0.45
C VAL A 124 3.87 15.48 -0.79
N GLU A 125 3.82 14.60 0.20
CA GLU A 125 4.16 13.18 0.06
C GLU A 125 3.04 12.40 -0.61
N LYS A 126 3.32 11.13 -0.91
CA LYS A 126 2.39 10.26 -1.63
C LYS A 126 1.07 10.05 -0.85
N ALA A 127 -0.05 10.22 -1.54
CA ALA A 127 -1.37 9.92 -1.00
C ALA A 127 -1.57 8.41 -0.81
N ARG A 128 -2.42 8.03 0.15
CA ARG A 128 -2.95 6.66 0.25
C ARG A 128 -4.47 6.70 0.23
N VAL A 129 -5.07 5.88 -0.62
CA VAL A 129 -6.53 5.85 -0.84
C VAL A 129 -7.11 4.54 -0.32
N VAL A 130 -8.19 4.65 0.45
CA VAL A 130 -8.98 3.54 1.00
C VAL A 130 -10.46 3.83 0.77
N GLY A 131 -11.05 3.19 -0.24
CA GLY A 131 -12.44 3.45 -0.64
C GLY A 131 -12.60 4.91 -1.07
N ASP A 132 -13.55 5.60 -0.44
CA ASP A 132 -13.86 7.01 -0.69
C ASP A 132 -13.10 7.96 0.24
N MET A 133 -12.08 7.47 0.95
CA MET A 133 -11.24 8.27 1.82
C MET A 133 -9.79 8.22 1.35
N ALA A 134 -9.07 9.31 1.53
CA ALA A 134 -7.64 9.37 1.27
C ALA A 134 -6.91 10.13 2.38
N ARG A 135 -5.63 9.82 2.55
CA ARG A 135 -4.74 10.56 3.44
C ARG A 135 -3.52 11.04 2.65
N VAL A 136 -3.09 12.25 2.95
CA VAL A 136 -1.87 12.86 2.38
C VAL A 136 -1.01 13.37 3.51
N GLU A 137 0.28 13.04 3.46
CA GLU A 137 1.27 13.61 4.36
C GLU A 137 1.89 14.86 3.72
N VAL A 138 1.98 15.93 4.48
CA VAL A 138 2.59 17.20 4.05
C VAL A 138 3.73 17.51 5.01
N VAL A 139 4.93 17.65 4.49
CA VAL A 139 6.09 18.07 5.26
C VAL A 139 6.13 19.58 5.27
N ARG A 140 6.26 20.17 6.45
CA ARG A 140 6.33 21.62 6.66
C ARG A 140 7.56 21.96 7.49
N MET A 141 8.13 23.13 7.27
CA MET A 141 9.16 23.71 8.12
C MET A 141 8.50 24.62 9.14
N ALA A 142 8.80 24.47 10.43
CA ALA A 142 8.28 25.32 11.49
C ALA A 142 9.40 25.99 12.29
N GLY A 143 9.25 27.28 12.58
CA GLY A 143 10.11 27.98 13.53
C GLY A 143 9.84 27.50 14.96
N LEU A 144 10.87 27.05 15.68
CA LEU A 144 10.83 26.61 17.07
C LEU A 144 11.04 27.78 18.05
N PRO A 145 10.62 27.62 19.32
CA PRO A 145 11.02 28.55 20.38
C PRO A 145 12.57 28.61 20.47
N GLY A 146 13.16 29.77 20.14
CA GLY A 146 14.62 29.93 20.05
C GLY A 146 15.15 30.25 18.65
N GLY A 147 14.28 30.28 17.62
CA GLY A 147 14.64 30.76 16.28
C GLY A 147 15.20 29.69 15.34
N GLU A 148 15.38 28.46 15.81
CA GLU A 148 15.67 27.31 14.94
C GLU A 148 14.46 26.94 14.08
N VAL A 149 14.68 26.29 12.94
CA VAL A 149 13.60 25.80 12.07
C VAL A 149 13.72 24.29 11.95
N ALA A 150 12.63 23.56 12.19
CA ALA A 150 12.60 22.11 12.10
C ALA A 150 11.46 21.61 11.18
N PRO A 151 11.68 20.51 10.44
CA PRO A 151 10.62 19.88 9.68
C PRO A 151 9.63 19.17 10.62
N PHE A 152 8.34 19.29 10.34
CA PHE A 152 7.28 18.50 10.94
C PHE A 152 6.33 17.96 9.88
N ARG A 153 5.68 16.84 10.18
CA ARG A 153 4.73 16.18 9.28
C ARG A 153 3.31 16.49 9.72
N ALA A 154 2.52 17.07 8.83
CA ALA A 154 1.09 17.23 8.98
C ALA A 154 0.36 16.19 8.13
N VAL A 155 -0.72 15.61 8.66
CA VAL A 155 -1.59 14.70 7.91
C VAL A 155 -2.85 15.46 7.51
N ARG A 156 -3.26 15.29 6.26
CA ARG A 156 -4.54 15.77 5.72
C ARG A 156 -5.40 14.61 5.25
N PHE A 157 -6.70 14.73 5.41
CA PHE A 157 -7.66 13.73 4.97
C PHE A 157 -8.52 14.28 3.85
N TYR A 158 -8.90 13.41 2.92
CA TYR A 158 -9.76 13.76 1.81
C TYR A 158 -10.88 12.74 1.71
N ARG A 159 -12.06 13.22 1.33
CA ARG A 159 -13.21 12.38 1.04
C ARG A 159 -13.62 12.56 -0.41
N ARG A 160 -14.06 11.48 -1.04
CA ARG A 160 -14.64 11.51 -2.37
C ARG A 160 -16.10 11.93 -2.27
N SER A 161 -16.46 13.01 -2.96
CA SER A 161 -17.84 13.48 -3.06
C SER A 161 -18.63 12.66 -4.08
N ALA A 162 -19.96 12.80 -4.04
CA ALA A 162 -20.87 12.06 -4.92
C ALA A 162 -20.69 12.39 -6.42
N ASP A 163 -20.19 13.59 -6.73
CA ASP A 163 -19.80 14.02 -8.07
C ASP A 163 -18.41 13.51 -8.50
N GLY A 164 -17.74 12.75 -7.64
CA GLY A 164 -16.46 12.08 -7.91
C GLY A 164 -15.21 12.91 -7.57
N ARG A 165 -15.35 14.16 -7.10
CA ARG A 165 -14.22 15.02 -6.70
C ARG A 165 -13.64 14.60 -5.35
N TRP A 166 -12.40 14.97 -5.09
CA TRP A 166 -11.78 14.83 -3.77
C TRP A 166 -11.82 16.16 -3.03
N LEU A 167 -12.35 16.14 -1.81
CA LEU A 167 -12.52 17.32 -0.96
C LEU A 167 -11.79 17.10 0.37
N HIS A 168 -11.14 18.14 0.89
CA HIS A 168 -10.45 18.10 2.18
C HIS A 168 -11.47 18.13 3.32
N THR A 169 -11.29 17.24 4.29
CA THR A 169 -12.12 17.07 5.50
C THR A 169 -11.29 16.83 6.75
#